data_AF-A0A2M9CIX1-F1
#
_entry.id   AF-A0A2M9CIX1-F1
#
_cell.length_a   1.000
_cell.length_b   1.000
_cell.length_c   1.000
_cell.angle_alpha   90.00
_cell.angle_beta   90.00
_cell.angle_gamma   90.00
#
_symmetry.space_group_name_H-M   'P 1'
#
loop_
_entity.id
_entity.type
_entity.pdbx_description
1 polymer ?
#
loop_
_entity_poly.entity_id
_entity_poly.type
_entity_poly.pdbx_seq_one_letter_code
_entity_poly.pdbx_strand_id
1 'polypeptide(L)'
;MPDDAPDDALTAIADELYALPLDDFTSERNARAKEVRAEDRGLAQRVSKLTKPSAAAWTVNMFVRHRRDQFDQLLQLGETLRRAQDDLDSETMRTLGAQRRKLIGALGREAASVGADLGHRVSGGAIEEVEQTLQAALADPDAAAAVGTGRLVRSLTSTGFESVDLSGALAGGDSTTPTTRTRRASSSSDSDDAERAERERARERAAARDALEEAQQRADDAEAELSGLDKRLEQSERRRTRIDEERRELEQRLAELEDDLATLDRETRRLRGTRDDAARELDDARTAVDDAEKRMRDLR
;
A
#
# COMPACT_ATOMS: atom_id res chain seq x y z
N MET A 1 28.72 -22.51 -22.27
CA MET A 1 29.48 -21.23 -22.19
C MET A 1 29.25 -20.52 -23.51
N PRO A 2 28.53 -19.39 -23.52
CA PRO A 2 27.08 -19.39 -23.31
C PRO A 2 26.33 -18.79 -24.52
N ASP A 3 25.12 -19.31 -24.74
CA ASP A 3 24.14 -18.86 -25.73
C ASP A 3 23.31 -17.66 -25.23
N ASP A 4 23.75 -16.98 -24.15
CA ASP A 4 23.03 -15.90 -23.42
C ASP A 4 23.26 -14.48 -23.99
N ALA A 5 24.23 -14.29 -24.89
CA ALA A 5 24.58 -12.98 -25.43
C ALA A 5 23.43 -12.18 -26.09
N PRO A 6 22.49 -12.78 -26.85
CA PRO A 6 21.38 -12.02 -27.44
C PRO A 6 20.28 -11.63 -26.43
N ASP A 7 20.14 -12.34 -25.31
CA ASP A 7 19.18 -12.01 -24.24
C ASP A 7 19.72 -10.93 -23.31
N ASP A 8 21.03 -10.90 -23.09
CA ASP A 8 21.73 -9.80 -22.40
C ASP A 8 21.62 -8.49 -23.18
N ALA A 9 21.80 -8.51 -24.50
CA ALA A 9 21.70 -7.31 -25.33
C ALA A 9 20.27 -6.75 -25.36
N LEU A 10 19.24 -7.60 -25.47
CA LEU A 10 17.85 -7.16 -25.38
C LEU A 10 17.52 -6.61 -23.98
N THR A 11 18.02 -7.27 -22.93
CA THR A 11 17.85 -6.84 -21.54
C THR A 11 18.42 -5.46 -21.29
N ALA A 12 19.65 -5.19 -21.76
CA ALA A 12 20.28 -3.88 -21.65
C ALA A 12 19.47 -2.78 -22.36
N ILE A 13 19.00 -3.05 -23.59
CA ILE A 13 18.16 -2.11 -24.33
C ILE A 13 16.83 -1.87 -23.61
N ALA A 14 16.22 -2.92 -23.06
CA ALA A 14 14.99 -2.78 -22.28
C ALA A 14 15.25 -1.93 -21.02
N ASP A 15 16.35 -2.15 -20.31
CA ASP A 15 16.69 -1.36 -19.12
C ASP A 15 16.82 0.14 -19.40
N GLU A 16 17.42 0.50 -20.54
CA GLU A 16 17.48 1.88 -20.99
C GLU A 16 16.08 2.42 -21.34
N LEU A 17 15.28 1.66 -22.11
CA LEU A 17 13.96 2.12 -22.57
C LEU A 17 12.95 2.29 -21.42
N TYR A 18 12.92 1.37 -20.45
CA TYR A 18 12.03 1.46 -19.29
C TYR A 18 12.51 2.46 -18.23
N ALA A 19 13.68 3.09 -18.41
CA ALA A 19 14.15 4.20 -17.59
C ALA A 19 13.69 5.58 -18.09
N LEU A 20 13.14 5.66 -19.30
CA LEU A 20 12.73 6.92 -19.94
C LEU A 20 11.38 7.45 -19.40
N PRO A 21 11.09 8.75 -19.62
CA PRO A 21 9.74 9.27 -19.48
C PRO A 21 8.73 8.46 -20.30
N LEU A 22 7.51 8.28 -19.79
CA LEU A 22 6.50 7.40 -20.37
C LEU A 22 6.13 7.77 -21.82
N ASP A 23 6.19 9.05 -22.16
CA ASP A 23 5.84 9.56 -23.49
C ASP A 23 6.94 9.31 -24.52
N ASP A 24 8.20 9.27 -24.09
CA ASP A 24 9.37 9.11 -24.98
C ASP A 24 9.60 7.63 -25.36
N PHE A 25 9.01 6.69 -24.61
CA PHE A 25 9.23 5.25 -24.77
C PHE A 25 9.05 4.78 -26.22
N THR A 26 7.96 5.17 -26.88
CA THR A 26 7.64 4.66 -28.23
C THR A 26 8.59 5.20 -29.29
N SER A 27 8.95 6.49 -29.21
CA SER A 27 9.90 7.11 -30.13
C SER A 27 11.28 6.50 -29.97
N GLU A 28 11.77 6.38 -28.74
CA GLU A 28 13.09 5.84 -28.44
C GLU A 28 13.18 4.35 -28.76
N ARG A 29 12.15 3.55 -28.46
CA ARG A 29 12.11 2.13 -28.87
C ARG A 29 12.25 1.97 -30.38
N ASN A 30 11.56 2.81 -31.16
CA ASN A 30 11.63 2.76 -32.62
C ASN A 30 12.99 3.23 -33.15
N ALA A 31 13.61 4.24 -32.51
CA ALA A 31 14.96 4.69 -32.83
C ALA A 31 15.99 3.60 -32.56
N ARG A 32 15.97 2.99 -31.37
CA ARG A 32 16.85 1.86 -31.01
C ARG A 32 16.66 0.65 -31.91
N ALA A 33 15.42 0.29 -32.23
CA ALA A 33 15.14 -0.79 -33.19
C ALA A 33 15.70 -0.49 -34.59
N LYS A 34 15.83 0.79 -34.99
CA LYS A 34 16.43 1.19 -36.27
C LYS A 34 17.96 1.14 -36.22
N GLU A 35 18.56 1.57 -35.11
CA GLU A 35 20.01 1.54 -34.88
C GLU A 35 20.55 0.11 -34.94
N VAL A 36 19.98 -0.79 -34.14
CA VAL A 36 20.46 -2.18 -34.06
C VAL A 36 20.14 -3.02 -35.30
N ARG A 37 19.27 -2.54 -36.20
CA ARG A 37 18.82 -3.29 -37.39
C ARG A 37 19.94 -3.57 -38.38
N ALA A 38 20.95 -2.72 -38.43
CA ALA A 38 22.10 -2.89 -39.33
C ALA A 38 23.03 -4.01 -38.87
N GLU A 39 23.06 -4.28 -37.56
CA GLU A 39 23.94 -5.24 -36.91
C GLU A 39 23.22 -6.57 -36.65
N ASP A 40 22.02 -6.52 -36.08
CA ASP A 40 21.18 -7.68 -35.78
C ASP A 40 19.69 -7.39 -36.04
N ARG A 41 19.19 -7.97 -37.14
CA ARG A 41 17.79 -7.84 -37.55
C ARG A 41 16.83 -8.58 -36.60
N GLY A 42 17.28 -9.67 -35.97
CA GLY A 42 16.51 -10.43 -34.99
C GLY A 42 16.32 -9.63 -33.70
N LEU A 43 17.41 -9.07 -33.17
CA LEU A 43 17.38 -8.16 -32.01
C LEU A 43 16.49 -6.94 -32.29
N ALA A 44 16.63 -6.30 -33.45
CA ALA A 44 15.78 -5.18 -33.84
C ALA A 44 14.28 -5.53 -33.84
N GLN A 45 13.92 -6.74 -34.29
CA GLN A 45 12.53 -7.20 -34.25
C GLN A 45 12.06 -7.41 -32.81
N ARG A 46 12.90 -7.96 -31.93
CA ARG A 46 12.59 -8.14 -30.51
C ARG A 46 12.42 -6.80 -29.79
N VAL A 47 13.31 -5.82 -30.02
CA VAL A 47 13.20 -4.46 -29.48
C VAL A 47 11.91 -3.79 -29.94
N SER A 48 11.54 -3.92 -31.22
CA SER A 48 10.29 -3.33 -31.74
C SER A 48 9.02 -3.91 -31.10
N LYS A 49 9.10 -5.13 -30.55
CA LYS A 49 8.01 -5.82 -29.85
C LYS A 49 7.91 -5.47 -28.37
N LEU A 50 8.84 -4.68 -27.81
CA LEU A 50 8.74 -4.21 -26.43
C LEU A 50 7.49 -3.34 -26.26
N THR A 51 6.67 -3.70 -25.27
CA THR A 51 5.37 -3.07 -25.00
C THR A 51 5.54 -1.84 -24.13
N LYS A 52 4.83 -0.75 -24.45
CA LYS A 52 4.83 0.45 -23.60
C LYS A 52 4.30 0.08 -22.21
N PRO A 53 5.00 0.44 -21.12
CA PRO A 53 4.51 0.15 -19.77
C PRO A 53 3.18 0.87 -19.48
N SER A 54 2.34 0.29 -18.64
CA SER A 54 1.19 1.01 -18.07
C SER A 54 1.68 2.15 -17.17
N ALA A 55 0.82 3.14 -16.90
CA ALA A 55 1.17 4.27 -16.03
C ALA A 55 1.58 3.80 -14.63
N ALA A 56 0.88 2.80 -14.07
CA ALA A 56 1.24 2.19 -12.78
C ALA A 56 2.58 1.45 -12.85
N ALA A 57 2.80 0.62 -13.87
CA ALA A 57 4.05 -0.12 -14.05
C ALA A 57 5.26 0.80 -14.24
N TRP A 58 5.11 1.85 -15.05
CA TRP A 58 6.12 2.89 -15.23
C TRP A 58 6.45 3.59 -13.91
N THR A 59 5.43 3.92 -13.11
CA THR A 59 5.61 4.57 -11.81
C THR A 59 6.38 3.69 -10.83
N VAL A 60 6.09 2.38 -10.81
CA VAL A 60 6.87 1.40 -10.02
C VAL A 60 8.31 1.30 -10.54
N ASN A 61 8.52 1.23 -11.86
CA ASN A 61 9.85 1.20 -12.45
C ASN A 61 10.67 2.43 -12.05
N MET A 62 10.07 3.61 -12.10
CA MET A 62 10.71 4.86 -11.70
C MET A 62 11.01 4.89 -10.20
N PHE A 63 10.07 4.44 -9.37
CA PHE A 63 10.26 4.33 -7.92
C PHE A 63 11.46 3.43 -7.58
N VAL A 64 11.54 2.22 -8.13
CA VAL A 64 12.64 1.28 -7.85
C VAL A 64 14.00 1.85 -8.29
N ARG A 65 14.03 2.60 -9.39
CA ARG A 65 15.26 3.21 -9.91
C ARG A 65 15.71 4.44 -9.10
N HIS A 66 14.78 5.27 -8.62
CA HIS A 66 15.10 6.53 -7.93
C HIS A 66 15.06 6.45 -6.39
N ARG A 67 14.46 5.39 -5.84
CA ARG A 67 14.26 5.16 -4.40
C ARG A 67 14.62 3.72 -4.02
N ARG A 68 15.74 3.22 -4.55
CA ARG A 68 16.18 1.83 -4.35
C ARG A 68 16.25 1.43 -2.88
N ASP A 69 16.78 2.31 -2.02
CA ASP A 69 16.88 2.07 -0.57
C ASP A 69 15.52 1.80 0.08
N GLN A 70 14.47 2.50 -0.36
CA GLN A 70 13.12 2.31 0.18
C GLN A 70 12.47 1.03 -0.33
N PHE A 71 12.75 0.65 -1.59
CA PHE A 71 12.33 -0.64 -2.12
C PHE A 71 13.02 -1.79 -1.39
N ASP A 72 14.32 -1.70 -1.11
CA ASP A 72 15.06 -2.73 -0.38
C ASP A 72 14.55 -2.86 1.08
N GLN A 73 14.12 -1.77 1.72
CA GLN A 73 13.43 -1.82 3.03
C GLN A 73 12.10 -2.59 2.97
N LEU A 74 11.33 -2.41 1.89
CA LEU A 74 10.11 -3.20 1.66
C LEU A 74 10.44 -4.69 1.58
N LEU A 75 11.50 -5.07 0.87
CA LEU A 75 11.93 -6.46 0.75
C LEU A 75 12.36 -7.08 2.09
N GLN A 76 13.11 -6.32 2.91
CA GLN A 76 13.52 -6.77 4.25
C GLN A 76 12.31 -7.02 5.16
N LEU A 77 11.27 -6.19 5.06
CA LEU A 77 10.02 -6.40 5.79
C LEU A 77 9.30 -7.66 5.29
N GLY A 78 9.21 -7.87 3.98
CA GLY A 78 8.58 -9.06 3.39
C GLY A 78 9.22 -10.35 3.86
N GLU A 79 10.54 -10.34 3.97
CA GLU A 79 11.31 -11.45 4.50
C GLU A 79 11.05 -11.69 6.00
N THR A 80 11.00 -10.62 6.80
CA THR A 80 10.65 -10.72 8.23
C THR A 80 9.23 -11.27 8.44
N LEU A 81 8.28 -10.87 7.58
CA LEU A 81 6.90 -11.34 7.61
C LEU A 81 6.78 -12.84 7.31
N ARG A 82 7.52 -13.34 6.31
CA ARG A 82 7.51 -14.77 5.96
C ARG A 82 8.04 -15.62 7.10
N ARG A 83 9.16 -15.22 7.72
CA ARG A 83 9.69 -15.91 8.90
C ARG A 83 8.70 -15.96 10.07
N ALA A 84 7.99 -14.85 10.31
CA ALA A 84 6.96 -14.81 11.35
C ALA A 84 5.72 -15.67 11.03
N GLN A 85 5.40 -15.88 9.74
CA GLN A 85 4.34 -16.79 9.30
C GLN A 85 4.72 -18.26 9.52
N ASP A 86 5.97 -18.61 9.26
CA ASP A 86 6.50 -19.96 9.52
C ASP A 86 6.46 -20.31 11.02
N ASP A 87 6.65 -19.32 11.89
CA ASP A 87 6.62 -19.46 13.35
C ASP A 87 5.19 -19.40 13.97
N LEU A 88 4.13 -19.24 13.15
CA LEU A 88 2.70 -19.23 13.54
C LEU A 88 2.31 -18.21 14.64
N ASP A 89 3.00 -17.07 14.75
CA ASP A 89 2.70 -16.05 15.77
C ASP A 89 1.51 -15.14 15.37
N SER A 90 0.35 -15.45 15.94
CA SER A 90 -0.92 -14.79 15.64
C SER A 90 -1.00 -13.32 16.09
N GLU A 91 -0.29 -12.94 17.16
CA GLU A 91 -0.31 -11.58 17.70
C GLU A 91 0.63 -10.66 16.91
N THR A 92 1.82 -11.18 16.59
CA THR A 92 2.76 -10.53 15.69
C THR A 92 2.16 -10.34 14.30
N MET A 93 1.40 -11.29 13.78
CA MET A 93 0.70 -11.18 12.48
C MET A 93 -0.31 -10.02 12.42
N ARG A 94 -1.04 -9.72 13.51
CA ARG A 94 -1.99 -8.59 13.55
C ARG A 94 -1.28 -7.25 13.54
N THR A 95 -0.24 -7.11 14.35
CA THR A 95 0.57 -5.89 14.44
C THR A 95 1.29 -5.61 13.12
N LEU A 96 1.89 -6.65 12.55
CA LEU A 96 2.58 -6.59 11.26
C LEU A 96 1.64 -6.31 10.08
N GLY A 97 0.40 -6.82 10.11
CA GLY A 97 -0.61 -6.53 9.09
C GLY A 97 -1.01 -5.05 9.02
N ALA A 98 -1.06 -4.35 10.16
CA ALA A 98 -1.33 -2.91 10.20
C ALA A 98 -0.13 -2.08 9.70
N GLN A 99 1.08 -2.46 10.09
CA GLN A 99 2.32 -1.83 9.61
C GLN A 99 2.50 -2.01 8.10
N ARG A 100 2.18 -3.20 7.57
CA ARG A 100 2.17 -3.50 6.12
C ARG A 100 1.34 -2.50 5.33
N ARG A 101 0.06 -2.32 5.69
CA ARG A 101 -0.84 -1.40 4.96
C ARG A 101 -0.33 0.04 5.00
N LYS A 102 0.17 0.48 6.17
CA LYS A 102 0.70 1.85 6.32
C LYS A 102 1.95 2.08 5.46
N LEU A 103 2.86 1.12 5.40
CA LEU A 103 4.08 1.21 4.59
C LEU A 103 3.75 1.20 3.10
N ILE A 104 2.92 0.25 2.63
CA ILE A 104 2.53 0.17 1.22
C ILE A 104 1.89 1.48 0.75
N GLY A 105 0.95 2.04 1.52
CA GLY A 105 0.34 3.31 1.16
C GLY A 105 1.33 4.50 1.19
N ALA A 106 2.34 4.47 2.06
CA ALA A 106 3.39 5.49 2.06
C ALA A 106 4.28 5.39 0.81
N LEU A 107 4.69 4.17 0.44
CA LEU A 107 5.50 3.92 -0.75
C LEU A 107 4.72 4.19 -2.04
N GLY A 108 3.42 3.89 -2.09
CA GLY A 108 2.56 4.23 -3.21
C GLY A 108 2.50 5.75 -3.47
N ARG A 109 2.37 6.54 -2.40
CA ARG A 109 2.45 8.01 -2.49
C ARG A 109 3.83 8.51 -2.89
N GLU A 110 4.90 7.93 -2.37
CA GLU A 110 6.26 8.30 -2.78
C GLU A 110 6.50 7.97 -4.26
N ALA A 111 6.08 6.80 -4.72
CA ALA A 111 6.17 6.41 -6.13
C ALA A 111 5.41 7.40 -7.03
N ALA A 112 4.21 7.82 -6.62
CA ALA A 112 3.46 8.87 -7.32
C ALA A 112 4.20 10.23 -7.33
N SER A 113 4.90 10.57 -6.25
CA SER A 113 5.74 11.78 -6.18
C SER A 113 6.90 11.70 -7.16
N VAL A 114 7.59 10.56 -7.24
CA VAL A 114 8.67 10.32 -8.22
C VAL A 114 8.13 10.47 -9.65
N GLY A 115 6.96 9.91 -9.94
CA GLY A 115 6.31 10.09 -11.24
C GLY A 115 6.03 11.56 -11.56
N ALA A 116 5.50 12.31 -10.59
CA ALA A 116 5.21 13.73 -10.75
C ALA A 116 6.47 14.58 -10.97
N ASP A 117 7.56 14.29 -10.26
CA ASP A 117 8.86 14.97 -10.43
C ASP A 117 9.44 14.73 -11.84
N LEU A 118 9.14 13.57 -12.43
CA LEU A 118 9.51 13.19 -13.79
C LEU A 118 8.48 13.64 -14.86
N GLY A 119 7.52 14.49 -14.47
CA GLY A 119 6.56 15.11 -15.39
C GLY A 119 5.27 14.32 -15.65
N HIS A 120 5.07 13.19 -14.98
CA HIS A 120 3.92 12.29 -15.18
C HIS A 120 3.10 12.13 -13.90
N ARG A 121 2.02 12.90 -13.78
CA ARG A 121 1.07 12.75 -12.66
C ARG A 121 0.14 11.58 -12.91
N VAL A 122 0.13 10.62 -11.98
CA VAL A 122 -0.73 9.44 -12.01
C VAL A 122 -2.08 9.68 -11.33
N SER A 123 -3.12 9.00 -11.82
CA SER A 123 -4.47 9.02 -11.23
C SER A 123 -4.54 8.22 -9.93
N GLY A 124 -5.61 8.41 -9.14
CA GLY A 124 -5.86 7.62 -7.93
C GLY A 124 -5.87 6.10 -8.18
N GLY A 125 -6.56 5.65 -9.24
CA GLY A 125 -6.57 4.22 -9.60
C GLY A 125 -5.18 3.67 -9.98
N ALA A 126 -4.33 4.48 -10.61
CA ALA A 126 -2.96 4.07 -10.89
C ALA A 126 -2.10 3.98 -9.61
N ILE A 127 -2.38 4.79 -8.58
CA ILE A 127 -1.73 4.69 -7.27
C ILE A 127 -2.16 3.38 -6.58
N GLU A 128 -3.43 3.01 -6.65
CA GLU A 128 -3.92 1.74 -6.11
C GLU A 128 -3.26 0.53 -6.79
N GLU A 129 -3.09 0.57 -8.12
CA GLU A 129 -2.36 -0.47 -8.86
C GLU A 129 -0.87 -0.54 -8.48
N VAL A 130 -0.23 0.61 -8.20
CA VAL A 130 1.13 0.68 -7.66
C VAL A 130 1.19 0.00 -6.30
N GLU A 131 0.25 0.32 -5.40
CA GLU A 131 0.16 -0.29 -4.07
C GLU A 131 -0.04 -1.81 -4.15
N GLN A 132 -0.90 -2.29 -5.05
CA GLN A 132 -1.11 -3.72 -5.29
C GLN A 132 0.16 -4.41 -5.80
N THR A 133 0.91 -3.74 -6.67
CA THR A 133 2.19 -4.27 -7.19
C THR A 133 3.25 -4.36 -6.09
N LEU A 134 3.36 -3.34 -5.25
CA LEU A 134 4.25 -3.36 -4.07
C LEU A 134 3.80 -4.41 -3.04
N GLN A 135 2.49 -4.61 -2.90
CA GLN A 135 1.93 -5.66 -2.06
C GLN A 135 2.30 -7.06 -2.56
N ALA A 136 2.30 -7.27 -3.87
CA ALA A 136 2.73 -8.51 -4.50
C ALA A 136 4.23 -8.75 -4.27
N ALA A 137 5.08 -7.74 -4.49
CA ALA A 137 6.52 -7.83 -4.23
C ALA A 137 6.85 -8.15 -2.77
N LEU A 138 6.08 -7.60 -1.83
CA LEU A 138 6.26 -7.91 -0.41
C LEU A 138 5.97 -9.39 -0.10
N ALA A 139 4.94 -9.96 -0.75
CA ALA A 139 4.45 -11.31 -0.47
C ALA A 139 5.26 -12.40 -1.18
N ASP A 140 5.67 -12.16 -2.42
CA ASP A 140 6.26 -13.16 -3.31
C ASP A 140 7.68 -12.75 -3.75
N PRO A 141 8.72 -13.56 -3.44
CA PRO A 141 10.10 -13.32 -3.87
C PRO A 141 10.27 -13.15 -5.39
N ASP A 142 9.49 -13.86 -6.20
CA ASP A 142 9.59 -13.77 -7.66
C ASP A 142 8.96 -12.47 -8.16
N ALA A 143 7.88 -12.02 -7.53
CA ALA A 143 7.31 -10.68 -7.77
C ALA A 143 8.29 -9.58 -7.33
N ALA A 144 8.98 -9.75 -6.20
CA ALA A 144 10.03 -8.84 -5.76
C ALA A 144 11.19 -8.74 -6.76
N ALA A 145 11.66 -9.88 -7.27
CA ALA A 145 12.70 -9.93 -8.29
C ALA A 145 12.23 -9.21 -9.56
N ALA A 146 11.01 -9.48 -10.02
CA ALA A 146 10.41 -8.85 -11.18
C ALA A 146 10.32 -7.32 -11.04
N VAL A 147 9.78 -6.82 -9.93
CA VAL A 147 9.71 -5.38 -9.62
C VAL A 147 11.11 -4.78 -9.50
N GLY A 148 12.04 -5.50 -8.88
CA GLY A 148 13.43 -5.09 -8.70
C GLY A 148 14.21 -4.87 -10.00
N THR A 149 13.74 -5.43 -11.13
CA THR A 149 14.32 -5.17 -12.45
C THR A 149 14.01 -3.76 -12.98
N GLY A 150 12.94 -3.12 -12.51
CA GLY A 150 12.48 -1.85 -13.05
C GLY A 150 12.10 -1.89 -14.53
N ARG A 151 11.64 -3.06 -15.03
CA ARG A 151 11.21 -3.31 -16.41
C ARG A 151 9.79 -3.88 -16.51
N LEU A 152 8.92 -3.51 -15.57
CA LEU A 152 7.52 -3.94 -15.56
C LEU A 152 6.75 -3.34 -16.73
N VAL A 153 5.94 -4.17 -17.38
CA VAL A 153 5.03 -3.75 -18.47
C VAL A 153 3.63 -3.47 -17.94
N ARG A 154 3.18 -4.24 -16.95
CA ARG A 154 1.87 -4.13 -16.28
C ARG A 154 2.03 -4.22 -14.77
N SER A 155 1.02 -3.75 -14.04
CA SER A 155 0.91 -3.94 -12.59
C SER A 155 0.78 -5.43 -12.24
N LEU A 156 1.25 -5.78 -11.05
CA LEU A 156 1.13 -7.13 -10.49
C LEU A 156 0.00 -7.14 -9.45
N THR A 157 -0.87 -8.15 -9.51
CA THR A 157 -1.91 -8.41 -8.52
C THR A 157 -1.57 -9.68 -7.74
N SER A 158 -1.75 -9.64 -6.42
CA SER A 158 -1.59 -10.80 -5.54
C SER A 158 -2.94 -11.14 -4.91
N THR A 159 -3.49 -12.31 -5.27
CA THR A 159 -4.73 -12.85 -4.70
C THR A 159 -4.49 -13.65 -3.42
N GLY A 160 -3.25 -13.75 -2.94
CA GLY A 160 -2.91 -14.22 -1.59
C GLY A 160 -2.90 -15.74 -1.37
N PHE A 161 -3.14 -16.57 -2.39
CA PHE A 161 -3.08 -18.04 -2.25
C PHE A 161 -2.51 -18.81 -3.47
N GLU A 162 -2.04 -18.12 -4.52
CA GLU A 162 -1.36 -18.73 -5.65
C GLU A 162 -0.11 -17.91 -6.04
N SER A 163 0.87 -18.56 -6.66
CA SER A 163 2.04 -17.92 -7.27
C SER A 163 1.61 -16.83 -8.24
N VAL A 164 2.25 -15.65 -8.18
CA VAL A 164 1.91 -14.53 -9.06
C VAL A 164 2.13 -14.93 -10.52
N ASP A 165 1.12 -14.70 -11.38
CA ASP A 165 1.27 -14.93 -12.83
C ASP A 165 2.21 -13.88 -13.44
N LEU A 166 3.45 -14.28 -13.68
CA LEU A 166 4.51 -13.49 -14.31
C LEU A 166 4.47 -13.55 -15.85
N SER A 167 3.53 -14.28 -16.44
CA SER A 167 3.42 -14.39 -17.90
C SER A 167 3.18 -13.01 -18.52
N GLY A 168 4.09 -12.59 -19.40
CA GLY A 168 4.06 -11.29 -20.08
C GLY A 168 4.25 -10.06 -19.19
N ALA A 169 4.61 -10.22 -17.91
CA ALA A 169 4.81 -9.11 -16.97
C ALA A 169 6.20 -8.46 -17.09
N LEU A 170 7.18 -9.20 -17.62
CA LEU A 170 8.56 -8.78 -17.80
C LEU A 170 8.91 -8.62 -19.28
N ALA A 171 9.52 -7.49 -19.61
CA ALA A 171 10.06 -7.27 -20.94
C ALA A 171 11.45 -7.91 -21.05
N GLY A 172 11.58 -8.96 -21.87
CA GLY A 172 12.86 -9.64 -22.14
C GLY A 172 12.83 -11.17 -22.09
N GLY A 173 11.74 -11.79 -21.63
CA GLY A 173 11.55 -13.25 -21.60
C GLY A 173 10.46 -13.73 -22.56
N ASP A 174 10.63 -14.93 -23.11
CA ASP A 174 9.95 -15.45 -24.30
C ASP A 174 8.41 -15.62 -24.18
N SER A 175 7.67 -15.02 -25.13
CA SER A 175 6.63 -15.76 -25.87
C SER A 175 6.28 -15.01 -27.17
N THR A 176 6.67 -15.62 -28.29
CA THR A 176 6.33 -15.17 -29.64
C THR A 176 5.07 -15.87 -30.16
N THR A 177 4.17 -15.11 -30.80
CA THR A 177 3.39 -15.61 -31.95
C THR A 177 3.30 -14.53 -33.05
N PRO A 178 3.51 -14.88 -34.34
CA PRO A 178 3.48 -13.93 -35.44
C PRO A 178 2.16 -13.99 -36.22
N THR A 179 1.63 -12.84 -36.64
CA THR A 179 0.68 -12.80 -37.77
C THR A 179 1.19 -11.85 -38.85
N THR A 180 1.53 -12.42 -40.00
CA THR A 180 1.86 -11.74 -41.24
C THR A 180 0.59 -11.52 -42.05
N ARG A 181 0.33 -10.31 -42.55
CA ARG A 181 -0.53 -10.16 -43.75
C ARG A 181 0.04 -9.15 -44.74
N THR A 182 0.19 -9.69 -45.94
CA THR A 182 0.64 -9.09 -47.19
C THR A 182 -0.39 -8.12 -47.76
N ARG A 183 0.14 -7.08 -48.41
CA ARG A 183 -0.57 -6.06 -49.17
C ARG A 183 -0.84 -6.55 -50.60
N ARG A 184 -2.08 -6.43 -51.11
CA ARG A 184 -2.33 -6.23 -52.55
C ARG A 184 -3.68 -5.57 -52.81
N ALA A 185 -3.64 -4.59 -53.71
CA ALA A 185 -4.77 -3.83 -54.21
C ALA A 185 -5.50 -4.57 -55.34
N SER A 186 -6.81 -4.28 -55.50
CA SER A 186 -7.49 -4.24 -56.79
C SER A 186 -8.82 -3.47 -56.68
N SER A 187 -9.20 -2.88 -57.81
CA SER A 187 -10.22 -1.86 -58.05
C SER A 187 -11.66 -2.35 -58.26
N SER A 188 -12.57 -1.36 -58.23
CA SER A 188 -13.89 -1.20 -58.90
C SER A 188 -15.17 -1.76 -58.25
N SER A 189 -16.07 -0.86 -57.80
CA SER A 189 -17.47 -0.70 -58.27
C SER A 189 -18.24 0.32 -57.40
N ASP A 190 -18.62 1.48 -57.96
CA ASP A 190 -19.25 2.60 -57.24
C ASP A 190 -20.69 2.35 -56.74
N SER A 191 -21.29 1.17 -56.98
CA SER A 191 -22.60 0.80 -56.40
C SER A 191 -22.51 -0.01 -55.10
N ASP A 192 -21.36 -0.65 -54.82
CA ASP A 192 -21.15 -1.43 -53.60
C ASP A 192 -20.64 -0.58 -52.43
N ASP A 193 -20.14 0.62 -52.71
CA ASP A 193 -19.53 1.50 -51.72
C ASP A 193 -20.57 2.21 -50.84
N ALA A 194 -21.77 2.48 -51.37
CA ALA A 194 -22.88 3.01 -50.57
C ALA A 194 -23.39 1.99 -49.53
N GLU A 195 -23.59 0.73 -49.93
CA GLU A 195 -23.99 -0.34 -49.00
C GLU A 195 -22.88 -0.67 -48.00
N ARG A 196 -21.60 -0.65 -48.41
CA ARG A 196 -20.46 -0.82 -47.50
C ARG A 196 -20.41 0.31 -46.46
N ALA A 197 -20.55 1.56 -46.89
CA ALA A 197 -20.56 2.72 -45.99
C ALA A 197 -21.73 2.67 -45.00
N GLU A 198 -22.90 2.21 -45.42
CA GLU A 198 -24.05 2.06 -44.51
C GLU A 198 -23.84 0.93 -43.48
N ARG A 199 -23.27 -0.20 -43.89
CA ARG A 199 -22.90 -1.30 -42.98
C ARG A 199 -21.79 -0.87 -42.00
N GLU A 200 -20.82 -0.10 -42.44
CA GLU A 200 -19.76 0.46 -41.59
C GLU A 200 -20.34 1.41 -40.55
N ARG A 201 -21.18 2.37 -40.96
CA ARG A 201 -21.90 3.26 -40.03
C ARG A 201 -22.81 2.51 -39.07
N ALA A 202 -23.45 1.41 -39.50
CA ALA A 202 -24.26 0.57 -38.62
C ALA A 202 -23.41 -0.15 -37.56
N ARG A 203 -22.21 -0.62 -37.93
CA ARG A 203 -21.24 -1.22 -37.00
C ARG A 203 -20.67 -0.18 -36.03
N GLU A 204 -20.32 1.01 -36.51
CA GLU A 204 -19.88 2.12 -35.65
C GLU A 204 -20.97 2.51 -34.65
N ARG A 205 -22.24 2.60 -35.07
CA ARG A 205 -23.36 2.87 -34.16
C ARG A 205 -23.57 1.76 -33.14
N ALA A 206 -23.39 0.49 -33.52
CA ALA A 206 -23.48 -0.62 -32.58
C ALA A 206 -22.35 -0.54 -31.55
N ALA A 207 -21.10 -0.39 -32.00
CA ALA A 207 -19.94 -0.24 -31.12
C ALA A 207 -20.06 0.98 -30.20
N ALA A 208 -20.61 2.11 -30.68
CA ALA A 208 -20.85 3.28 -29.85
C ALA A 208 -21.95 3.08 -28.80
N ARG A 209 -22.95 2.23 -29.08
CA ARG A 209 -23.99 1.85 -28.10
C ARG A 209 -23.41 0.92 -27.04
N ASP A 210 -22.67 -0.10 -27.45
CA ASP A 210 -22.02 -1.03 -26.53
C ASP A 210 -21.06 -0.26 -25.60
N ALA A 211 -20.26 0.65 -26.16
CA ALA A 211 -19.36 1.51 -25.37
C ALA A 211 -20.11 2.46 -24.42
N LEU A 212 -21.30 2.94 -24.79
CA LEU A 212 -22.15 3.76 -23.91
C LEU A 212 -22.72 2.92 -22.77
N GLU A 213 -23.24 1.73 -23.06
CA GLU A 213 -23.77 0.80 -22.04
C GLU A 213 -22.68 0.39 -21.05
N GLU A 214 -21.47 0.07 -21.52
CA GLU A 214 -20.31 -0.22 -20.67
C GLU A 214 -19.87 0.99 -19.83
N ALA A 215 -19.96 2.20 -20.37
CA ALA A 215 -19.65 3.42 -19.63
C ALA A 215 -20.71 3.72 -18.56
N GLN A 216 -21.99 3.46 -18.85
CA GLN A 216 -23.10 3.61 -17.91
C GLN A 216 -22.99 2.60 -16.77
N GLN A 217 -22.76 1.32 -17.08
CA GLN A 217 -22.59 0.29 -16.05
C GLN A 217 -21.43 0.61 -15.12
N ARG A 218 -20.29 1.06 -15.66
CA ARG A 218 -19.14 1.48 -14.84
C ARG A 218 -19.46 2.70 -13.96
N ALA A 219 -20.28 3.63 -14.44
CA ALA A 219 -20.72 4.77 -13.65
C ALA A 219 -21.64 4.32 -12.50
N ASP A 220 -22.62 3.46 -12.78
CA ASP A 220 -23.54 2.91 -11.78
C ASP A 220 -22.79 2.10 -10.70
N ASP A 221 -21.82 1.28 -11.10
CA ASP A 221 -20.98 0.51 -10.18
C ASP A 221 -20.13 1.44 -9.28
N ALA A 222 -19.53 2.48 -9.85
CA ALA A 222 -18.76 3.47 -9.10
C ALA A 222 -19.63 4.30 -8.14
N GLU A 223 -20.86 4.65 -8.52
CA GLU A 223 -21.82 5.31 -7.65
C GLU A 223 -22.26 4.41 -6.48
N ALA A 224 -22.49 3.13 -6.74
CA ALA A 224 -22.81 2.15 -5.71
C ALA A 224 -21.65 1.96 -4.72
N GLU A 225 -20.41 1.90 -5.22
CA GLU A 225 -19.21 1.81 -4.40
C GLU A 225 -19.03 3.07 -3.53
N LEU A 226 -19.16 4.27 -4.13
CA LEU A 226 -19.10 5.53 -3.40
C LEU A 226 -20.15 5.60 -2.29
N SER A 227 -21.40 5.20 -2.57
CA SER A 227 -22.46 5.13 -1.55
C SER A 227 -22.12 4.15 -0.42
N GLY A 228 -21.47 3.03 -0.75
CA GLY A 228 -20.99 2.05 0.23
C GLY A 228 -19.87 2.62 1.11
N LEU A 229 -18.93 3.35 0.52
CA LEU A 229 -17.84 4.02 1.24
C LEU A 229 -18.36 5.13 2.15
N ASP A 230 -19.30 5.95 1.69
CA ASP A 230 -19.92 7.02 2.48
C ASP A 230 -20.62 6.48 3.73
N LYS A 231 -21.39 5.38 3.59
CA LYS A 231 -22.04 4.72 4.74
C LYS A 231 -21.03 4.18 5.75
N ARG A 232 -19.91 3.60 5.27
CA ARG A 232 -18.84 3.09 6.14
C ARG A 232 -18.10 4.23 6.84
N LEU A 233 -17.88 5.35 6.16
CA LEU A 233 -17.29 6.55 6.73
C LEU A 233 -18.19 7.11 7.83
N GLU A 234 -19.49 7.29 7.54
CA GLU A 234 -20.47 7.78 8.52
C GLU A 234 -20.56 6.86 9.75
N GLN A 235 -20.56 5.53 9.56
CA GLN A 235 -20.54 4.58 10.68
C GLN A 235 -19.26 4.71 11.52
N SER A 236 -18.11 4.88 10.87
CA SER A 236 -16.82 5.06 11.55
C SER A 236 -16.78 6.37 12.34
N GLU A 237 -17.30 7.46 11.78
CA GLU A 237 -17.41 8.76 12.44
C GLU A 237 -18.34 8.69 13.66
N ARG A 238 -19.52 8.08 13.53
CA ARG A 238 -20.43 7.86 14.66
C ARG A 238 -19.77 7.05 15.77
N ARG A 239 -19.04 5.98 15.42
CA ARG A 239 -18.30 5.17 16.40
C ARG A 239 -17.18 5.97 17.08
N ARG A 240 -16.47 6.82 16.33
CA ARG A 240 -15.44 7.71 16.87
C ARG A 240 -16.04 8.70 17.87
N THR A 241 -17.13 9.36 17.52
CA THR A 241 -17.82 10.31 18.43
C THR A 241 -18.23 9.63 19.73
N ARG A 242 -18.85 8.45 19.64
CA ARG A 242 -19.23 7.68 20.84
C ARG A 242 -18.02 7.35 21.73
N ILE A 243 -16.92 6.86 21.15
CA ILE A 243 -15.71 6.54 21.92
C ILE A 243 -15.10 7.80 22.55
N ASP A 244 -15.16 8.94 21.86
CA ASP A 244 -14.67 10.22 22.33
C ASP A 244 -15.52 10.78 23.49
N GLU A 245 -16.83 10.56 23.46
CA GLU A 245 -17.75 10.84 24.58
C GLU A 245 -17.46 9.93 25.78
N GLU A 246 -17.36 8.61 25.57
CA GLU A 246 -16.99 7.63 26.62
C GLU A 246 -15.63 7.99 27.25
N ARG A 247 -14.65 8.44 26.45
CA ARG A 247 -13.36 8.91 26.97
C ARG A 247 -13.52 10.11 27.90
N ARG A 248 -14.30 11.12 27.51
CA ARG A 248 -14.52 12.33 28.33
C ARG A 248 -15.21 11.99 29.65
N GLU A 249 -16.19 11.08 29.63
CA GLU A 249 -16.86 10.62 30.85
C GLU A 249 -15.87 9.92 31.80
N LEU A 250 -15.02 9.04 31.27
CA LEU A 250 -13.99 8.36 32.05
C LEU A 250 -12.93 9.34 32.60
N GLU A 251 -12.53 10.35 31.83
CA GLU A 251 -11.61 11.40 32.29
C GLU A 251 -12.23 12.22 33.44
N GLN A 252 -13.52 12.59 33.33
CA GLN A 252 -14.23 13.27 34.41
C GLN A 252 -14.32 12.39 35.66
N ARG A 253 -14.64 11.10 35.49
CA ARG A 253 -14.75 10.16 36.61
C ARG A 253 -13.40 9.92 37.29
N LEU A 254 -12.31 9.91 36.52
CA LEU A 254 -10.95 9.81 37.06
C LEU A 254 -10.63 11.04 37.93
N ALA A 255 -10.92 12.25 37.44
CA ALA A 255 -10.69 13.47 38.21
C ALA A 255 -11.48 13.51 39.53
N GLU A 256 -12.74 13.08 39.51
CA GLU A 256 -13.56 12.94 40.74
C GLU A 256 -12.92 11.97 41.75
N LEU A 257 -12.46 10.80 41.27
CA LEU A 257 -11.82 9.81 42.13
C LEU A 257 -10.48 10.30 42.70
N GLU A 258 -9.72 11.09 41.94
CA GLU A 258 -8.47 11.72 42.41
C GLU A 258 -8.75 12.74 43.53
N ASP A 259 -9.80 13.56 43.39
CA ASP A 259 -10.22 14.51 44.42
C ASP A 259 -10.73 13.81 45.69
N ASP A 260 -11.48 12.73 45.54
CA ASP A 260 -11.93 11.89 46.64
C ASP A 260 -10.75 11.27 47.39
N LEU A 261 -9.78 10.70 46.66
CA LEU A 261 -8.54 10.18 47.24
C LEU A 261 -7.76 11.26 48.00
N ALA A 262 -7.60 12.45 47.42
CA ALA A 262 -6.91 13.56 48.07
C ALA A 262 -7.64 14.03 49.35
N THR A 263 -8.96 13.90 49.41
CA THR A 263 -9.78 14.19 50.59
C THR A 263 -9.57 13.14 51.68
N LEU A 264 -9.66 11.86 51.32
CA LEU A 264 -9.44 10.74 52.24
C LEU A 264 -8.00 10.73 52.80
N ASP A 265 -7.01 11.10 52.00
CA ASP A 265 -5.62 11.21 52.45
C ASP A 265 -5.43 12.33 53.48
N ARG A 266 -6.14 13.45 53.34
CA ARG A 266 -6.13 14.54 54.32
C ARG A 266 -6.81 14.12 55.61
N GLU A 267 -7.96 13.45 55.52
CA GLU A 267 -8.68 12.93 56.67
C GLU A 267 -7.86 11.89 57.42
N THR A 268 -7.27 10.94 56.70
CA THR A 268 -6.40 9.90 57.27
C THR A 268 -5.20 10.51 58.00
N ARG A 269 -4.56 11.53 57.43
CA ARG A 269 -3.47 12.26 58.09
C ARG A 269 -3.93 12.94 59.37
N ARG A 270 -5.10 13.58 59.36
CA ARG A 270 -5.69 14.22 60.56
C ARG A 270 -5.98 13.20 61.66
N LEU A 271 -6.65 12.09 61.31
CA LEU A 271 -7.00 11.03 62.25
C LEU A 271 -5.77 10.37 62.87
N ARG A 272 -4.71 10.16 62.08
CA ARG A 272 -3.41 9.69 62.60
C ARG A 272 -2.83 10.66 63.62
N GLY A 273 -2.84 11.96 63.33
CA GLY A 273 -2.39 12.99 64.27
C GLY A 273 -3.18 12.95 65.59
N THR A 274 -4.51 12.95 65.52
CA THR A 274 -5.37 12.87 66.70
C THR A 274 -5.15 11.58 67.51
N ARG A 275 -4.97 10.44 66.84
CA ARG A 275 -4.62 9.17 67.50
C ARG A 275 -3.29 9.29 68.24
N ASP A 276 -2.28 9.90 67.62
CA ASP A 276 -0.95 10.04 68.22
C ASP A 276 -0.97 10.96 69.43
N ASP A 277 -1.74 12.05 69.40
CA ASP A 277 -1.91 12.95 70.54
C ASP A 277 -2.65 12.24 71.69
N ALA A 278 -3.73 11.53 71.41
CA ALA A 278 -4.46 10.74 72.40
C ALA A 278 -3.60 9.62 73.01
N ALA A 279 -2.71 9.01 72.20
CA ALA A 279 -1.78 8.00 72.69
C ALA A 279 -0.75 8.59 73.67
N ARG A 280 -0.25 9.80 73.42
CA ARG A 280 0.64 10.52 74.35
C ARG A 280 -0.09 10.87 75.65
N GLU A 281 -1.30 11.41 75.56
CA GLU A 281 -2.10 11.75 76.74
C GLU A 281 -2.40 10.51 77.61
N LEU A 282 -2.68 9.36 76.98
CA LEU A 282 -2.85 8.09 77.69
C LEU A 282 -1.56 7.65 78.43
N ASP A 283 -0.39 7.82 77.80
CA ASP A 283 0.91 7.47 78.40
C ASP A 283 1.25 8.37 79.59
N ASP A 284 1.03 9.68 79.44
CA ASP A 284 1.19 10.67 80.51
C ASP A 284 0.27 10.37 81.69
N ALA A 285 -1.01 10.05 81.41
CA ALA A 285 -1.99 9.70 82.44
C ALA A 285 -1.61 8.41 83.18
N ARG A 286 -1.11 7.38 82.47
CA ARG A 286 -0.60 6.14 83.08
C ARG A 286 0.59 6.40 83.98
N THR A 287 1.56 7.18 83.52
CA THR A 287 2.72 7.58 84.31
C THR A 287 2.30 8.32 85.59
N ALA A 288 1.33 9.24 85.49
CA ALA A 288 0.81 9.96 86.65
C ALA A 288 0.11 9.03 87.67
N VAL A 289 -0.62 8.02 87.18
CA VAL A 289 -1.23 6.98 88.04
C VAL A 289 -0.15 6.19 88.77
N ASP A 290 0.87 5.70 88.06
CA ASP A 290 1.97 4.91 88.64
C ASP A 290 2.73 5.71 89.72
N ASP A 291 2.99 6.99 89.46
CA ASP A 291 3.62 7.91 90.41
C ASP A 291 2.75 8.14 91.66
N ALA A 292 1.44 8.30 91.49
CA ALA A 292 0.50 8.46 92.59
C ALA A 292 0.41 7.18 93.45
N GLU A 293 0.36 6.01 92.82
CA GLU A 293 0.38 4.71 93.52
C GLU A 293 1.68 4.50 94.30
N LYS A 294 2.82 4.92 93.74
CA LYS A 294 4.12 4.87 94.43
C LYS A 294 4.12 5.78 95.67
N ARG A 295 3.70 7.03 95.55
CA ARG A 295 3.59 7.96 96.70
C ARG A 295 2.66 7.44 97.79
N MET A 296 1.52 6.84 97.41
CA MET A 296 0.58 6.22 98.36
C MET A 296 1.20 5.03 99.10
N ARG A 297 2.07 4.25 98.45
CA ARG A 297 2.83 3.17 99.11
C ARG A 297 3.86 3.72 100.09
N ASP A 298 4.57 4.79 99.72
CA ASP A 298 5.61 5.39 100.56
C ASP A 298 5.05 6.06 101.84
N LEU A 299 3.76 6.38 101.87
CA LEU A 299 3.06 7.00 103.03
C LEU A 299 2.44 5.99 104.01
N ARG A 300 2.45 4.69 103.70
CA ARG A 300 1.91 3.62 104.55
C ARG A 300 3.00 2.96 105.38
#